data_AF-A0A3D3S3L5-F1
#
_entry.id   AF-A0A3D3S3L5-F1
#
_cell.length_a   1.000
_cell.length_b   1.000
_cell.length_c   1.000
_cell.angle_alpha   90.00
_cell.angle_beta   90.00
_cell.angle_gamma   90.00
#
_symmetry.space_group_name_H-M   'P 1'
#
loop_
_entity.id
_entity.type
_entity.pdbx_description
1 polymer ?
#
loop_
_entity_poly.entity_id
_entity_poly.type
_entity_poly.pdbx_seq_one_letter_code
_entity_poly.pdbx_strand_id
1 'polypeptide(L)' 'VFLHDGSGGETDGPAPLANETWFARVVQRLTHVLTTLTPAGRLYEIDVRLRPSGNAGPLVTSLSGFETYQREEAWTWEHQ' A
#
# COMPACT_ATOMS: atom_id res chain seq x y z
N VAL A 1 -0.55 -6.69 -0.89
CA VAL A 1 -0.83 -5.52 -1.75
C VAL A 1 -1.80 -4.61 -1.01
N PHE A 2 -1.63 -3.28 -1.08
CA PHE A 2 -2.49 -2.32 -0.39
C PHE A 2 -3.12 -1.35 -1.38
N LEU A 3 -4.44 -1.17 -1.27
CA LEU A 3 -5.24 -0.34 -2.17
C LEU A 3 -6.03 0.71 -1.40
N HIS A 4 -6.31 1.86 -2.03
CA HIS A 4 -7.22 2.88 -1.50
C HIS A 4 -8.15 3.44 -2.59
N ASP A 5 -9.33 3.93 -2.20
CA ASP A 5 -10.30 4.54 -3.12
C ASP A 5 -10.49 6.06 -2.90
N GLY A 6 -9.75 6.64 -1.96
CA GLY A 6 -9.83 8.08 -1.68
C GLY A 6 -8.88 8.89 -2.53
N SER A 7 -9.06 8.99 -3.85
CA SER A 7 -8.19 9.83 -4.71
C SER A 7 -8.56 11.32 -4.64
N GLY A 8 -7.57 12.20 -4.68
CA GLY A 8 -7.79 13.65 -4.84
C GLY A 8 -8.44 14.38 -3.65
N GLY A 9 -8.50 13.73 -2.48
CA GLY A 9 -9.01 14.30 -1.23
C GLY A 9 -7.92 14.54 -0.19
N GLU A 10 -8.31 15.18 0.90
CA GLU A 10 -7.44 15.43 2.06
C GLU A 10 -8.13 15.03 3.36
N THR A 11 -7.33 14.76 4.40
CA THR A 11 -7.84 14.50 5.75
C THR A 11 -8.39 15.78 6.39
N ASP A 12 -9.39 15.64 7.25
CA ASP A 12 -10.10 16.72 7.96
C ASP A 12 -9.48 17.14 9.31
N GLY A 13 -8.28 16.65 9.62
CA GLY A 13 -7.58 16.93 10.87
C GLY A 13 -6.94 18.33 10.93
N PRO A 14 -6.34 18.70 12.09
CA PRO A 14 -5.71 20.01 12.30
C PRO A 14 -4.51 20.28 11.39
N ALA A 15 -3.96 19.24 10.77
CA ALA A 15 -2.93 19.32 9.73
C ALA A 15 -3.36 18.42 8.56
N PRO A 16 -4.09 18.95 7.56
CA PRO A 16 -4.55 18.18 6.42
C PRO A 16 -3.40 17.52 5.66
N LEU A 17 -3.61 16.28 5.26
CA LEU A 17 -2.71 15.52 4.42
C LEU A 17 -3.49 15.05 3.19
N ALA A 18 -2.85 15.12 2.02
CA ALA A 18 -3.34 14.43 0.84
C ALA A 18 -3.57 12.95 1.15
N ASN A 19 -4.68 12.39 0.68
CA ASN A 19 -5.08 11.03 0.97
C ASN A 19 -3.99 10.02 0.60
N GLU A 20 -3.30 10.19 -0.53
CA GLU A 20 -2.19 9.33 -0.96
C GLU A 20 -1.08 9.27 0.10
N THR A 21 -0.77 10.42 0.70
CA THR A 21 0.23 10.50 1.79
C THR A 21 -0.29 9.86 3.07
N TRP A 22 -1.57 10.07 3.39
CA TRP A 22 -2.18 9.48 4.58
C TRP A 22 -2.20 7.95 4.50
N PHE A 23 -2.68 7.37 3.41
CA PHE A 23 -2.71 5.92 3.20
C PHE A 23 -1.31 5.31 3.23
N ALA A 24 -0.31 5.96 2.62
CA ALA A 24 1.08 5.52 2.69
C ALA A 24 1.57 5.42 4.15
N ARG A 25 1.28 6.43 4.99
CA ARG A 25 1.64 6.42 6.42
C ARG A 25 0.93 5.32 7.20
N VAL A 26 -0.36 5.09 6.92
CA VAL A 26 -1.13 4.01 7.55
C VAL A 26 -0.49 2.66 7.26
N VAL A 27 -0.16 2.40 6.01
CA VAL A 27 0.43 1.12 5.60
C VAL A 27 1.86 0.94 6.13
N GLN A 28 2.66 2.00 6.16
CA GLN A 28 3.97 1.98 6.83
C GLN A 28 3.83 1.64 8.32
N ARG A 29 2.89 2.27 9.03
CA ARG A 29 2.67 2.02 10.46
C ARG A 29 2.15 0.60 10.71
N LEU A 30 1.22 0.13 9.89
CA LEU A 30 0.72 -1.25 9.95
C LEU A 30 1.88 -2.24 9.74
N THR A 31 2.70 -2.01 8.72
CA THR A 31 3.87 -2.85 8.40
C THR A 31 4.83 -2.91 9.57
N HIS A 32 5.10 -1.75 10.20
CA HIS A 32 5.92 -1.67 11.39
C HIS A 32 5.34 -2.46 12.56
N VAL A 33 4.04 -2.32 12.86
CA VAL A 33 3.40 -3.03 13.98
C VAL A 33 3.45 -4.55 13.78
N LEU A 34 3.24 -5.04 12.56
CA LEU A 34 3.25 -6.47 12.27
C LEU A 34 4.65 -7.09 12.38
N THR A 35 5.68 -6.34 11.96
CA THR A 35 7.04 -6.86 11.81
C THR A 35 7.96 -6.53 12.97
N THR A 36 7.63 -5.56 13.84
CA THR A 36 8.51 -5.16 14.94
C THR A 36 8.75 -6.32 15.89
N LEU A 37 10.03 -6.57 16.21
CA LEU A 37 10.41 -7.57 17.20
C LEU A 37 10.12 -7.04 18.60
N THR A 38 9.25 -7.73 19.31
CA THR A 38 8.95 -7.47 20.73
C THR A 38 9.49 -8.64 21.57
N PRO A 39 9.47 -8.54 22.92
CA PRO A 39 9.80 -9.69 23.78
C PRO A 39 8.92 -10.92 23.53
N ALA A 40 7.70 -10.74 22.99
CA ALA A 40 6.81 -11.82 22.60
C ALA A 40 7.07 -12.34 21.16
N GLY A 41 8.11 -11.84 20.48
CA GLY A 41 8.39 -12.12 19.08
C GLY A 41 7.82 -11.07 18.11
N ARG A 42 7.79 -11.42 16.82
CA ARG A 42 7.10 -10.67 15.75
C ARG A 42 5.72 -11.28 15.53
N LEU A 43 4.77 -10.50 15.01
CA LEU A 43 3.45 -11.04 14.70
C LEU A 43 3.47 -11.88 13.41
N TYR A 44 3.85 -11.25 12.29
CA TYR A 44 3.98 -11.89 10.98
C TYR A 44 5.08 -11.24 10.16
N GLU A 45 5.75 -12.05 9.32
CA GLU A 45 6.51 -11.54 8.18
C GLU A 45 5.54 -11.21 7.05
N ILE A 46 5.71 -10.03 6.47
CA ILE A 46 4.86 -9.53 5.38
C ILE A 46 5.71 -9.26 4.16
N ASP A 47 5.25 -9.80 3.03
CA ASP A 47 5.87 -9.60 1.72
C ASP A 47 4.99 -8.66 0.87
N VAL A 48 5.56 -7.51 0.51
CA VAL A 48 4.88 -6.48 -0.30
C VAL A 48 5.40 -6.43 -1.74
N ARG A 49 6.15 -7.45 -2.18
CA ARG A 49 6.80 -7.47 -3.51
C ARG A 49 5.83 -7.71 -4.67
N LEU A 50 4.63 -8.24 -4.43
CA LEU A 50 3.62 -8.48 -5.46
C LEU A 50 2.69 -7.28 -5.73
N ARG A 51 3.04 -6.08 -5.22
CA ARG A 51 2.29 -4.86 -5.57
C ARG A 51 2.61 -4.43 -7.01
N PRO A 52 1.77 -3.60 -7.67
CA PRO A 52 2.07 -3.06 -8.99
C PRO A 52 3.50 -2.53 -9.09
N SER A 53 4.20 -2.89 -10.17
CA SER A 53 5.62 -2.53 -10.38
C SER A 53 6.59 -3.05 -9.29
N GLY A 54 6.16 -4.03 -8.48
CA GLY A 54 6.93 -4.66 -7.43
C GLY A 54 7.58 -3.68 -6.46
N ASN A 55 8.89 -3.81 -6.24
CA ASN A 55 9.62 -2.94 -5.30
C ASN A 55 9.76 -1.48 -5.75
N ALA A 56 9.58 -1.20 -7.03
CA ALA A 56 9.65 0.16 -7.58
C ALA A 56 8.32 0.90 -7.47
N GLY A 57 7.21 0.18 -7.29
CA GLY A 57 5.88 0.77 -7.15
C GLY A 57 5.61 1.37 -5.78
N PRO A 58 4.64 2.31 -5.70
CA PRO A 58 4.22 2.90 -4.44
C PRO A 58 3.75 1.80 -3.47
N LEU A 59 3.91 2.04 -2.16
CA LEU A 59 3.52 1.06 -1.15
C LEU A 59 1.99 0.84 -1.11
N VAL A 60 1.24 1.85 -1.54
CA VAL A 60 -0.22 1.82 -1.67
C VAL A 60 -0.57 2.41 -3.03
N THR A 61 -1.48 1.76 -3.75
CA THR A 61 -1.94 2.20 -5.06
C THR A 61 -3.43 2.58 -4.98
N SER A 62 -3.87 3.57 -5.75
CA SER A 62 -5.30 3.82 -5.88
C SER A 62 -5.99 2.62 -6.55
N LEU A 63 -7.28 2.42 -6.26
CA LEU A 63 -8.05 1.35 -6.88
C LEU A 63 -8.09 1.51 -8.41
N SER A 64 -8.29 2.74 -8.89
CA SER A 64 -8.22 3.06 -10.31
C SER A 64 -6.85 2.80 -10.94
N GLY A 65 -5.77 3.17 -10.26
CA GLY A 65 -4.41 2.92 -10.73
C GLY A 65 -4.06 1.43 -10.77
N PHE A 66 -4.57 0.66 -9.80
CA PHE A 66 -4.44 -0.80 -9.80
C PHE A 66 -5.20 -1.43 -10.96
N GLU A 67 -6.43 -0.98 -11.25
CA GLU A 67 -7.20 -1.46 -12.39
C GLU A 67 -6.48 -1.19 -13.71
N THR A 68 -5.97 0.03 -13.90
CA THR A 68 -5.18 0.38 -15.09
C THR A 68 -3.95 -0.51 -15.21
N TYR A 69 -3.17 -0.67 -14.13
CA TYR A 69 -1.99 -1.53 -14.14
C TYR A 69 -2.33 -2.98 -14.53
N GLN A 70 -3.35 -3.57 -13.91
CA GLN A 70 -3.73 -4.96 -14.19
C GLN A 70 -4.21 -5.17 -15.62
N ARG A 71 -4.80 -4.13 -16.24
CA ARG A 71 -5.33 -4.19 -17.60
C ARG A 71 -4.25 -3.96 -18.67
N GLU A 72 -3.33 -3.03 -18.41
CA GLU A 72 -2.45 -2.48 -19.45
C GLU A 72 -0.99 -2.92 -19.30
N GLU A 73 -0.52 -3.18 -18.08
CA GLU A 73 0.90 -3.36 -17.79
C GLU A 73 1.25 -4.73 -17.19
N ALA A 74 0.27 -5.39 -16.55
CA ALA A 74 0.51 -6.63 -15.85
C ALA A 74 0.85 -7.80 -16.78
N TRP A 75 1.83 -8.58 -16.36
CA TRP A 75 2.24 -9.80 -17.06
C TRP A 75 1.22 -10.92 -16.83
N THR A 76 1.17 -11.90 -17.73
CA THR A 76 0.26 -13.06 -17.59
C THR A 76 0.41 -13.79 -16.25
N TRP A 77 1.63 -13.85 -15.69
CA TRP A 77 1.85 -14.48 -14.39
C TRP A 77 1.30 -13.65 -13.21
N GLU A 78 1.16 -12.33 -13.34
CA GLU A 78 0.53 -11.47 -12.33
C GLU A 78 -1.01 -11.63 -12.32
N HIS A 79 -1.57 -12.30 -13.33
CA HIS A 79 -2.98 -12.68 -13.38
C HIS A 79 -3.27 -14.08 -12.84
N GLN A 80 -2.25 -14.91 -12.59
CA GLN A 80 -2.38 -16.29 -12.07
C GLN A 80 -2.57 -16.31 -10.56
#